data_AF-A0A4Y2I955-F1
#
_entry.id   AF-A0A4Y2I955-F1
#
_cell.length_a   1.000
_cell.length_b   1.000
_cell.length_c   1.000
_cell.angle_alpha   90.00
_cell.angle_beta   90.00
_cell.angle_gamma   90.00
#
_symmetry.space_group_name_H-M   'P 1'
#
loop_
_entity.id
_entity.type
_entity.pdbx_description
1 polymer ?
#
loop_
_entity_poly.entity_id
_entity_poly.type
_entity_poly.pdbx_seq_one_letter_code
_entity_poly.pdbx_strand_id
1 'polypeptide(L)'
;MPAVSIIALCFAFSVVVVFSDKQVAKNVMSAAARRQAINRFVWIGSEAWGGRKYVVEGHEEVVEGAITISPLLKPLAGFDEYFKSLTPENNAESNPWFPEYWEEHFSCK
;
A
#
# COMPACT_ATOMS: atom_id res chain seq x y z
N MET A 1 -33.83 10.67 -34.06
CA MET A 1 -32.47 10.37 -33.55
C MET A 1 -32.44 10.86 -32.11
N PRO A 2 -32.37 9.98 -31.09
CA PRO A 2 -32.37 10.45 -29.72
C PRO A 2 -30.98 10.99 -29.38
N ALA A 3 -30.96 12.18 -28.78
CA ALA A 3 -29.77 12.79 -28.23
C ALA A 3 -29.19 11.87 -27.14
N VAL A 4 -27.90 11.56 -27.27
CA VAL A 4 -27.13 10.96 -26.18
C VAL A 4 -27.03 12.03 -25.10
N SER A 5 -27.93 11.98 -24.12
CA SER A 5 -27.78 12.73 -22.88
C SER A 5 -26.54 12.19 -22.17
N ILE A 6 -25.41 12.87 -22.37
CA ILE A 6 -24.31 12.83 -21.42
C ILE A 6 -24.91 13.42 -20.16
N ILE A 7 -25.35 12.54 -19.26
CA ILE A 7 -25.75 12.91 -17.92
C ILE A 7 -24.49 13.48 -17.28
N ALA A 8 -24.34 14.80 -17.34
CA ALA A 8 -23.50 15.54 -16.43
C ALA A 8 -24.17 15.47 -15.06
N LEU A 9 -24.10 14.31 -14.41
CA LEU A 9 -24.21 14.24 -12.96
C LEU A 9 -23.01 15.03 -12.48
N CYS A 10 -23.24 16.29 -12.14
CA CYS A 10 -22.30 17.12 -11.42
C CYS A 10 -22.12 16.51 -10.02
N PHE A 11 -21.46 15.37 -9.94
CA PHE A 11 -20.91 14.86 -8.71
C PHE A 11 -19.75 15.80 -8.39
N ALA A 12 -19.96 16.68 -7.42
CA ALA A 12 -18.87 17.43 -6.82
C ALA A 12 -17.97 16.42 -6.08
N PHE A 13 -17.02 15.83 -6.80
CA PHE A 13 -16.03 14.95 -6.22
C PHE A 13 -15.00 15.81 -5.48
N SER A 14 -14.88 15.61 -4.17
CA SER A 14 -13.81 16.21 -3.39
C SER A 14 -12.58 15.34 -3.49
N VAL A 15 -11.50 15.89 -4.04
CA VAL A 15 -10.20 15.23 -4.09
C VAL A 15 -9.49 15.45 -2.75
N VAL A 16 -9.00 14.38 -2.13
CA VAL A 16 -8.23 14.45 -0.88
C VAL A 16 -6.83 13.91 -1.13
N VAL A 17 -5.83 14.78 -0.92
CA VAL A 17 -4.41 14.41 -1.03
C VAL A 17 -3.88 14.01 0.33
N VAL A 18 -3.46 12.75 0.46
CA VAL A 18 -2.92 12.15 1.69
C VAL A 18 -1.41 11.98 1.54
N PHE A 19 -0.67 12.93 2.09
CA PHE A 19 0.78 12.84 2.21
C PHE A 19 1.17 12.54 3.66
N SER A 20 1.11 11.26 4.03
CA SER A 20 1.42 10.78 5.36
C SER A 20 2.15 9.44 5.31
N ASP A 21 2.61 8.94 6.47
CA ASP A 21 3.04 7.56 6.60
C ASP A 21 1.85 6.56 6.49
N LYS A 22 2.18 5.27 6.45
CA LYS A 22 1.23 4.16 6.30
C LYS A 22 0.22 4.05 7.45
N GLN A 23 0.62 4.33 8.68
CA GLN A 23 -0.23 4.21 9.86
C GLN A 23 -1.26 5.32 9.90
N VAL A 24 -0.83 6.56 9.63
CA VAL A 24 -1.72 7.73 9.57
C VAL A 24 -2.72 7.56 8.42
N ALA A 25 -2.27 7.14 7.24
CA ALA A 25 -3.14 6.89 6.10
C ALA A 25 -4.23 5.85 6.43
N LYS A 26 -3.84 4.73 7.04
CA LYS A 26 -4.78 3.69 7.49
C LYS A 26 -5.83 4.27 8.43
N ASN A 27 -5.41 5.06 9.42
CA ASN A 27 -6.33 5.64 10.40
C ASN A 27 -7.35 6.60 9.74
N VAL A 28 -6.94 7.32 8.69
CA VAL A 28 -7.83 8.17 7.88
C VAL A 28 -8.85 7.31 7.13
N MET A 29 -8.44 6.22 6.48
CA MET A 29 -9.37 5.32 5.78
C MET A 29 -10.33 4.64 6.75
N SER A 30 -9.86 4.24 7.93
CA SER A 30 -10.72 3.75 9.00
C SER A 30 -11.72 4.81 9.46
N ALA A 31 -11.33 6.09 9.52
CA ALA A 31 -12.24 7.16 9.87
C ALA A 31 -13.29 7.42 8.79
N ALA A 32 -12.91 7.38 7.52
CA ALA A 32 -13.82 7.47 6.39
C ALA A 32 -14.82 6.30 6.35
N ALA A 33 -14.35 5.07 6.61
CA ALA A 33 -15.21 3.88 6.74
C ALA A 33 -16.24 4.03 7.87
N ARG A 34 -15.80 4.41 9.08
CA ARG A 34 -16.70 4.67 10.23
C ARG A 34 -17.75 5.75 9.95
N ARG A 35 -17.45 6.68 9.03
CA ARG A 35 -18.37 7.75 8.62
C ARG A 35 -19.18 7.41 7.38
N GLN A 36 -19.09 6.17 6.87
CA GLN A 36 -19.76 5.71 5.65
C GLN A 36 -19.47 6.63 4.46
N ALA A 37 -18.27 7.20 4.39
CA ALA A 37 -17.84 8.10 3.32
C ALA A 37 -17.34 7.34 2.08
N ILE A 38 -18.03 6.25 1.72
CA ILE A 38 -17.75 5.42 0.56
C ILE A 38 -18.14 6.20 -0.70
N ASN A 39 -17.29 6.15 -1.75
CA ASN A 39 -17.49 6.88 -3.02
C ASN A 39 -17.68 8.40 -2.88
N ARG A 40 -17.30 8.98 -1.73
CA ARG A 40 -17.43 10.42 -1.47
C ARG A 40 -16.19 11.22 -1.88
N PHE A 41 -15.01 10.61 -1.73
CA PHE A 41 -13.73 11.25 -1.98
C PHE A 41 -12.97 10.49 -3.05
N VAL A 42 -12.24 11.24 -3.88
CA VAL A 42 -11.17 10.66 -4.70
C VAL A 42 -9.88 10.80 -3.92
N TRP A 43 -9.25 9.68 -3.61
CA TRP A 43 -8.01 9.66 -2.85
C TRP A 43 -6.81 9.77 -3.79
N ILE A 44 -5.93 10.73 -3.50
CA ILE A 44 -4.58 10.78 -4.05
C ILE A 44 -3.62 10.68 -2.88
N GLY A 45 -2.51 10.01 -3.05
CA GLY A 45 -1.57 9.87 -1.94
C GLY A 45 -0.21 9.39 -2.37
N SER A 46 0.68 9.39 -1.39
CA SER A 46 2.11 9.12 -1.54
C SER A 46 2.46 7.68 -1.93
N GLU A 47 3.73 7.31 -1.84
CA GLU A 47 4.14 5.90 -1.94
C GLU A 47 3.74 5.08 -0.70
N ALA A 48 3.54 5.72 0.44
CA ALA A 48 3.41 5.03 1.74
C ALA A 48 2.14 4.16 1.88
N TRP A 49 1.13 4.40 1.04
CA TRP A 49 -0.13 3.65 0.93
C TRP A 49 -0.26 2.89 -0.41
N GLY A 50 0.48 3.30 -1.45
CA GLY A 50 0.48 2.67 -2.77
C GLY A 50 1.08 1.27 -2.72
N GLY A 51 0.30 0.27 -3.14
CA GLY A 51 0.75 -1.12 -3.25
C GLY A 51 0.92 -1.88 -1.91
N ARG A 52 0.56 -1.29 -0.76
CA ARG A 52 0.69 -1.95 0.54
C ARG A 52 -0.67 -2.40 1.07
N LYS A 53 -0.86 -3.72 1.21
CA LYS A 53 -2.06 -4.32 1.85
C LYS A 53 -2.39 -3.67 3.20
N TYR A 54 -1.36 -3.27 3.96
CA TYR A 54 -1.52 -2.70 5.30
C TYR A 54 -2.53 -1.54 5.40
N VAL A 55 -2.58 -0.66 4.38
CA VAL A 55 -3.48 0.52 4.38
C VAL A 55 -4.85 0.18 3.81
N VAL A 56 -4.90 -0.71 2.83
CA VAL A 56 -6.11 -1.05 2.05
C VAL A 56 -6.96 -2.11 2.73
N GLU A 57 -6.34 -3.05 3.43
CA GLU A 57 -6.99 -4.22 4.03
C GLU A 57 -8.13 -3.81 4.98
N GLY A 58 -9.33 -4.32 4.67
CA GLY A 58 -10.56 -4.04 5.40
C GLY A 58 -11.21 -2.68 5.11
N HIS A 59 -10.68 -1.93 4.14
CA HIS A 59 -11.17 -0.61 3.73
C HIS A 59 -11.27 -0.48 2.20
N GLU A 60 -11.33 -1.60 1.48
CA GLU A 60 -11.28 -1.68 0.02
C GLU A 60 -12.34 -0.78 -0.63
N GLU A 61 -13.59 -0.83 -0.16
CA GLU A 61 -14.68 0.01 -0.67
C GLU A 61 -14.45 1.51 -0.49
N VAL A 62 -13.71 1.91 0.55
CA VAL A 62 -13.41 3.33 0.82
C VAL A 62 -12.36 3.85 -0.13
N VAL A 63 -11.37 3.02 -0.46
CA VAL A 63 -10.19 3.40 -1.25
C VAL A 63 -10.31 3.03 -2.73
N GLU A 64 -11.45 2.47 -3.15
CA GLU A 64 -11.72 2.14 -4.55
C GLU A 64 -11.51 3.37 -5.45
N GLY A 65 -10.75 3.19 -6.53
CA GLY A 65 -10.39 4.28 -7.45
C GLY A 65 -9.30 5.24 -6.96
N ALA A 66 -8.65 4.95 -5.82
CA ALA A 66 -7.49 5.70 -5.34
C ALA A 66 -6.31 5.71 -6.34
N ILE A 67 -5.64 6.86 -6.46
CA ILE A 67 -4.46 7.03 -7.32
C ILE A 67 -3.22 7.23 -6.46
N THR A 68 -2.29 6.28 -6.50
CA THR A 68 -1.04 6.33 -5.74
C THR A 68 0.16 6.57 -6.65
N ILE A 69 1.22 7.16 -6.10
CA ILE A 69 2.51 7.29 -6.81
C ILE A 69 3.53 6.33 -6.20
N SER A 70 4.32 5.67 -7.03
CA SER A 70 5.46 4.85 -6.59
C SER A 70 6.65 5.11 -7.52
N PRO A 71 7.88 5.19 -6.98
CA PRO A 71 9.08 5.21 -7.78
C PRO A 71 9.16 3.96 -8.68
N LEU A 72 9.75 4.11 -9.86
CA LEU A 72 10.04 2.96 -10.72
C LEU A 72 11.15 2.11 -10.08
N LEU A 73 10.80 0.91 -9.64
CA LEU A 73 11.75 -0.06 -9.10
C LEU A 73 12.42 -0.85 -10.23
N LYS A 74 13.74 -0.98 -10.17
CA LYS A 74 14.51 -1.85 -11.08
C LYS A 74 15.16 -2.97 -10.26
N PRO A 75 14.96 -4.25 -10.64
CA PRO A 75 15.67 -5.35 -9.99
C PRO A 75 17.18 -5.19 -10.11
N LEU A 76 17.90 -5.45 -9.03
CA LEU A 76 19.35 -5.51 -9.03
C LEU A 76 19.78 -6.93 -9.42
N ALA A 77 20.44 -7.07 -10.57
CA ALA A 77 20.89 -8.38 -11.06
C ALA A 77 21.80 -9.06 -10.03
N GLY A 78 21.56 -10.34 -9.76
CA GLY A 78 22.32 -11.13 -8.78
C GLY A 78 21.85 -10.96 -7.33
N PHE A 79 21.00 -9.97 -7.03
CA PHE A 79 20.55 -9.73 -5.66
C PHE A 79 19.66 -10.87 -5.15
N ASP A 80 18.76 -11.38 -5.99
CA ASP A 80 17.85 -12.46 -5.61
C ASP A 80 18.62 -13.76 -5.36
N GLU A 81 19.62 -14.08 -6.19
CA GLU A 81 20.49 -15.25 -6.02
C GLU A 81 21.33 -15.12 -4.75
N TYR A 82 21.93 -13.96 -4.51
CA TYR A 82 22.67 -13.67 -3.28
C TYR A 82 21.78 -13.82 -2.05
N PHE A 83 20.63 -13.13 -2.01
CA PHE A 83 19.76 -13.09 -0.85
C PHE A 83 19.19 -14.48 -0.51
N LYS A 84 18.86 -15.28 -1.53
CA LYS A 84 18.38 -16.67 -1.35
C LYS A 84 19.47 -17.65 -0.91
N SER A 85 20.75 -17.30 -1.07
CA SER A 85 21.86 -18.15 -0.63
C SER A 85 22.25 -17.94 0.84
N LEU A 86 21.70 -16.91 1.48
CA LEU A 86 21.97 -16.61 2.89
C LEU A 86 21.28 -17.62 3.80
N THR A 87 22.01 -18.03 4.85
CA THR A 87 21.52 -18.88 5.94
C THR A 87 21.97 -18.32 7.28
N PRO A 88 21.34 -18.70 8.41
CA PRO A 88 21.80 -18.28 9.73
C PRO A 88 23.28 -18.59 9.98
N GLU A 89 23.78 -19.72 9.48
CA GLU A 89 25.17 -20.15 9.67
C GLU A 89 26.18 -19.28 8.93
N ASN A 90 25.82 -18.79 7.73
CA ASN A 90 26.76 -18.05 6.87
C ASN A 90 26.63 -16.53 6.95
N ASN A 91 25.57 -16.01 7.60
CA ASN A 91 25.27 -14.58 7.62
C ASN A 91 25.18 -13.97 9.03
N ALA A 92 25.08 -14.78 10.10
CA ALA A 92 24.90 -14.26 11.47
C ALA A 92 26.02 -13.31 11.93
N GLU A 93 27.27 -13.54 11.49
CA GLU A 93 28.38 -12.65 11.84
C GLU A 93 28.29 -11.27 11.15
N SER A 94 27.73 -11.22 9.94
CA SER A 94 27.59 -9.98 9.15
C SER A 94 26.29 -9.24 9.48
N ASN A 95 25.24 -9.98 9.83
CA ASN A 95 23.96 -9.46 10.24
C ASN A 95 23.51 -10.16 11.52
N PRO A 96 23.73 -9.54 12.70
CA PRO A 96 23.42 -10.16 13.98
C PRO A 96 21.91 -10.36 14.21
N TRP A 97 21.05 -9.74 13.39
CA TRP A 97 19.59 -9.90 13.45
C TRP A 97 19.06 -10.97 12.49
N PHE A 98 19.93 -11.59 11.69
CA PHE A 98 19.52 -12.57 10.70
C PHE A 98 18.95 -13.86 11.31
N PRO A 99 19.50 -14.40 12.41
CA PRO A 99 18.90 -15.54 13.09
C PRO A 99 17.46 -15.27 13.55
N GLU A 100 17.23 -14.12 14.21
CA GLU A 100 15.90 -13.74 14.72
C GLU A 100 14.91 -13.53 13.58
N TYR A 101 15.34 -12.86 12.50
CA TYR A 101 14.54 -12.73 11.28
C TYR A 101 14.17 -14.08 10.68
N TRP A 102 15.12 -15.02 10.63
CA TRP A 102 14.91 -16.34 10.04
C TRP A 102 13.87 -17.15 10.83
N GLU A 103 14.00 -17.17 12.17
CA GLU A 103 13.04 -17.82 13.07
C GLU A 103 11.63 -17.24 12.90
N GLU A 104 11.49 -15.90 12.88
CA GLU A 104 10.20 -15.23 12.70
C GLU A 104 9.59 -15.52 11.32
N HIS A 105 10.40 -15.42 10.26
CA HIS A 105 9.93 -15.56 8.89
C HIS A 105 9.50 -16.99 8.56
N PHE A 106 10.26 -17.99 9.00
CA PHE A 106 9.98 -19.40 8.73
C PHE A 106 9.19 -20.09 9.86
N SER A 107 8.88 -19.38 10.95
CA SER A 107 8.19 -19.91 12.12
C SER A 107 8.87 -21.17 12.70
N CYS A 108 10.20 -21.11 12.84
CA CYS A 108 11.05 -22.19 13.35
C CYS A 108 11.95 -21.75 14.51
N LYS A 109 12.74 -22.67 15.05
CA LYS A 109 13.76 -22.46 16.09
C LYS A 109 15.02 -23.25 15.76
#